data_AF-A0A2M7C980-F1
#
_entry.id   AF-A0A2M7C980-F1
#
_cell.length_a   1.000
_cell.length_b   1.000
_cell.length_c   1.000
_cell.angle_alpha   90.00
_cell.angle_beta   90.00
_cell.angle_gamma   90.00
#
_symmetry.space_group_name_H-M   'P 1'
#
loop_
_entity.id
_entity.type
_entity.pdbx_description
1 polymer ?
#
loop_
_entity_poly.entity_id
_entity_poly.type
_entity_poly.pdbx_seq_one_letter_code
_entity_poly.pdbx_strand_id
1 'polypeptide(L)'
;MEKKDCFGSLKDIDLNNSQTTNQARLECRSCEEIRDCLRYSKQMMEEKKEKDELRKQNMISQIIDLSHITSNEIGSCLLEFLSRIYSSPLGMILFKNLLLFYEAPPNSSSFNLTIPISRTVINLIREEENEMRDSASPPVSPQRGGLDEGFTLRIVLFQRSFPDHPKANMGMIAYEVARSFASDDLGIRQILQILSDVEMNLFKKMDIDLRTNWLVEKWGFGDDFEALKKEMASVEGS
;
A
#
# COMPACT_ATOMS: atom_id res chain seq x y z
N MET A 1 16.94 15.81 -18.57
CA MET A 1 16.12 15.66 -19.79
C MET A 1 14.75 16.24 -19.50
N GLU A 2 14.33 17.25 -20.27
CA GLU A 2 13.04 17.94 -20.08
C GLU A 2 11.87 17.01 -20.41
N LYS A 3 10.80 17.06 -19.58
CA LYS A 3 9.53 16.38 -19.85
C LYS A 3 8.95 16.93 -21.15
N LYS A 4 8.78 16.07 -22.16
CA LYS A 4 7.99 16.40 -23.36
C LYS A 4 6.52 16.08 -23.07
N ASP A 5 5.69 17.12 -23.01
CA ASP A 5 4.25 16.98 -22.82
C ASP A 5 3.59 16.66 -24.17
N CYS A 6 3.39 15.38 -24.45
CA CYS A 6 2.95 14.89 -25.77
C CYS A 6 1.44 15.06 -26.07
N PHE A 7 0.73 15.92 -25.34
CA PHE A 7 -0.66 16.28 -25.66
C PHE A 7 -0.82 17.80 -25.60
N GLY A 8 -1.32 18.37 -26.69
CA GLY A 8 -1.31 19.82 -26.94
C GLY A 8 -1.94 20.62 -25.80
N SER A 9 -1.22 21.65 -25.35
CA SER A 9 -1.77 22.66 -24.45
C SER A 9 -2.52 23.71 -25.25
N LEU A 10 -3.71 24.08 -24.78
CA LEU A 10 -4.41 25.28 -25.21
C LEU A 10 -3.83 26.44 -24.39
N LYS A 11 -3.28 27.44 -25.06
CA LYS A 11 -2.83 28.66 -24.41
C LYS A 11 -3.64 29.81 -24.98
N ASP A 12 -4.33 30.52 -24.09
CA ASP A 12 -5.06 31.73 -24.46
C ASP A 12 -4.06 32.87 -24.61
N ILE A 13 -4.10 33.53 -25.77
CA ILE A 13 -3.24 34.67 -26.05
C ILE A 13 -4.14 35.90 -26.19
N ASP A 14 -3.86 36.90 -25.37
CA ASP A 14 -4.46 38.22 -25.47
C ASP A 14 -3.80 39.00 -26.61
N LEU A 15 -4.55 39.24 -27.68
CA LEU A 15 -4.17 40.23 -28.67
C LEU A 15 -4.67 41.60 -28.17
N ASN A 16 -3.83 42.63 -28.31
CA ASN A 16 -3.99 44.01 -27.79
C ASN A 16 -5.31 44.76 -28.15
N ASN A 17 -6.30 44.09 -28.74
CA ASN A 17 -7.62 44.63 -29.09
C ASN A 17 -8.77 43.79 -28.49
N SER A 18 -8.71 43.45 -27.20
CA SER A 18 -9.81 42.79 -26.45
C SER A 18 -10.37 41.53 -27.13
N GLN A 19 -9.51 40.77 -27.83
CA GLN A 19 -9.85 39.47 -28.40
C GLN A 19 -8.88 38.43 -27.84
N THR A 20 -9.41 37.50 -27.07
CA THR A 20 -8.75 36.26 -26.68
C THR A 20 -8.89 35.25 -27.81
N THR A 21 -7.75 34.78 -28.36
CA THR A 21 -7.75 33.68 -29.33
C THR A 21 -7.03 32.47 -28.73
N ASN A 22 -7.67 31.31 -28.81
CA ASN A 22 -7.09 30.05 -28.35
C ASN A 22 -6.08 29.58 -29.38
N GLN A 23 -4.79 29.54 -29.04
CA GLN A 23 -3.78 28.94 -29.89
C GLN A 23 -3.49 27.52 -29.41
N ALA A 24 -3.88 26.53 -30.21
CA ALA A 24 -3.50 25.14 -29.97
C ALA A 24 -2.03 24.94 -30.38
N ARG A 25 -1.15 24.65 -29.42
CA ARG A 25 0.24 24.26 -29.72
C ARG A 25 0.30 22.73 -29.81
N LEU A 26 0.28 22.20 -31.04
CA LEU A 26 0.64 20.81 -31.29
C LEU A 26 2.17 20.69 -31.16
N GLU A 27 2.63 20.10 -30.05
CA GLU A 27 4.06 19.87 -29.80
C GLU A 27 4.64 18.72 -30.64
N CYS A 28 3.80 17.86 -31.21
CA CYS A 28 4.19 16.88 -32.22
C CYS A 28 3.59 17.27 -33.57
N ARG A 29 4.43 17.55 -34.56
CA ARG A 29 4.06 18.02 -35.90
C ARG A 29 4.33 16.98 -36.99
N SER A 30 5.17 15.98 -36.73
CA SER A 30 5.46 14.89 -37.67
C SER A 30 5.08 13.51 -37.14
N CYS A 31 4.83 12.56 -38.04
CA CYS A 31 4.59 11.16 -37.67
C CYS A 31 5.77 10.54 -36.90
N GLU A 32 7.00 11.00 -37.16
CA GLU A 32 8.20 10.55 -36.43
C GLU A 32 8.21 11.05 -34.99
N GLU A 33 7.83 12.32 -34.75
CA GLU A 33 7.70 12.89 -33.41
C GLU A 33 6.60 12.21 -32.59
N ILE A 34 5.46 11.86 -33.22
CA ILE A 34 4.39 11.10 -32.56
C ILE A 34 4.89 9.70 -32.15
N ARG A 35 5.61 9.02 -33.05
CA ARG A 35 6.19 7.70 -32.77
C ARG A 35 7.20 7.75 -31.62
N ASP A 36 8.04 8.78 -31.59
CA ASP A 36 9.04 8.94 -30.54
C ASP A 36 8.41 9.33 -29.19
N CYS A 37 7.35 10.15 -29.19
CA CYS A 37 6.53 10.43 -28.01
C CYS A 37 5.86 9.17 -27.44
N LEU A 38 5.29 8.31 -28.30
CA LEU A 38 4.69 7.05 -27.88
C LEU A 38 5.75 6.09 -27.32
N ARG A 39 6.94 6.03 -27.92
CA ARG A 39 8.06 5.24 -27.41
C ARG A 39 8.52 5.73 -26.04
N TYR A 40 8.67 7.04 -25.86
CA TYR A 40 9.04 7.64 -24.58
C TYR A 40 7.98 7.42 -23.49
N SER A 41 6.70 7.58 -23.82
CA SER A 41 5.59 7.30 -22.91
C SER A 41 5.57 5.83 -22.47
N LYS A 42 5.79 4.90 -23.41
CA LYS A 42 5.92 3.47 -23.12
C LYS A 42 7.11 3.19 -22.20
N GLN A 43 8.29 3.74 -22.52
CA GLN A 43 9.49 3.58 -21.71
C GLN A 43 9.29 4.11 -20.28
N MET A 44 8.69 5.29 -20.14
CA MET A 44 8.36 5.88 -18.83
C MET A 44 7.37 5.01 -18.03
N MET A 45 6.40 4.39 -18.69
CA MET A 45 5.48 3.45 -18.05
C MET A 45 6.20 2.18 -17.58
N GLU A 46 7.10 1.64 -18.40
CA GLU A 46 7.91 0.46 -18.07
C GLU A 46 8.86 0.75 -16.90
N GLU A 47 9.59 1.87 -16.93
CA GLU A 47 10.48 2.30 -15.84
C GLU A 47 9.71 2.53 -14.53
N LYS A 48 8.50 3.12 -14.61
CA LYS A 48 7.64 3.29 -13.43
C LYS A 48 7.21 1.95 -12.86
N LYS A 49 6.78 1.02 -13.71
CA LYS A 49 6.39 -0.33 -13.30
C LYS A 49 7.55 -1.07 -12.64
N GLU A 50 8.74 -1.01 -13.22
CA GLU A 50 9.94 -1.63 -12.67
C GLU A 50 10.30 -1.07 -11.28
N LYS A 51 10.24 0.26 -11.11
CA LYS A 51 10.46 0.90 -9.81
C LYS A 51 9.42 0.49 -8.77
N ASP A 52 8.15 0.37 -9.17
CA ASP A 52 7.07 -0.06 -8.29
C ASP A 52 7.27 -1.53 -7.86
N GLU A 53 7.68 -2.42 -8.77
CA GLU A 53 8.01 -3.82 -8.45
C GLU A 53 9.23 -3.92 -7.52
N LEU A 54 10.30 -3.16 -7.77
CA LEU A 54 11.46 -3.14 -6.89
C LEU A 54 11.08 -2.67 -5.48
N ARG A 55 10.20 -1.66 -5.39
CA ARG A 55 9.70 -1.18 -4.09
C ARG A 55 8.90 -2.26 -3.35
N LYS A 56 8.07 -3.03 -4.06
CA LYS A 56 7.35 -4.18 -3.47
C LYS A 56 8.33 -5.19 -2.90
N GLN A 57 9.30 -5.62 -3.71
CA GLN A 57 10.29 -6.61 -3.31
C GLN A 57 11.09 -6.17 -2.08
N ASN A 58 11.51 -4.90 -2.03
CA ASN A 58 12.21 -4.34 -0.87
C ASN A 58 11.33 -4.35 0.39
N MET A 59 10.06 -3.95 0.28
CA MET A 59 9.13 -3.99 1.41
C MET A 59 8.91 -5.42 1.90
N ILE A 60 8.73 -6.38 0.99
CA ILE A 60 8.54 -7.79 1.34
C ILE A 60 9.78 -8.33 2.06
N SER A 61 10.99 -8.07 1.54
CA SER A 61 12.23 -8.49 2.20
C SER A 61 12.32 -7.92 3.62
N GLN A 62 12.13 -6.61 3.78
CA GLN A 62 12.20 -5.97 5.10
C GLN A 62 11.18 -6.55 6.09
N ILE A 63 9.96 -6.83 5.63
CA ILE A 63 8.93 -7.47 6.45
C ILE A 63 9.40 -8.85 6.89
N ILE A 64 9.90 -9.69 5.98
CA ILE A 64 10.37 -11.05 6.29
C ILE A 64 11.58 -11.01 7.23
N ASP A 65 12.57 -10.16 6.94
CA ASP A 65 13.82 -10.07 7.70
C ASP A 65 13.60 -9.59 9.15
N LEU A 66 12.59 -8.75 9.37
CA LEU A 66 12.26 -8.20 10.69
C LEU A 66 11.17 -8.99 11.43
N SER A 67 10.45 -9.87 10.74
CA SER A 67 9.43 -10.73 11.34
C SER A 67 10.07 -11.94 12.03
N HIS A 68 9.44 -12.42 13.09
CA HIS A 68 9.88 -13.61 13.82
C HIS A 68 8.90 -14.76 13.59
N ILE A 69 9.21 -15.60 12.61
CA ILE A 69 8.41 -16.75 12.21
C ILE A 69 9.26 -18.00 12.35
N THR A 70 8.80 -18.95 13.16
CA THR A 70 9.54 -20.19 13.42
C THR A 70 9.09 -21.33 12.52
N SER A 71 7.82 -21.32 12.10
CA SER A 71 7.26 -22.30 11.17
C SER A 71 7.58 -21.97 9.71
N ASN A 72 8.26 -22.88 9.01
CA ASN A 72 8.53 -22.77 7.57
C ASN A 72 7.26 -22.72 6.72
N GLU A 73 6.19 -23.41 7.13
CA GLU A 73 4.91 -23.41 6.44
C GLU A 73 4.26 -22.02 6.52
N ILE A 74 4.22 -21.44 7.72
CA ILE A 74 3.72 -20.07 7.94
C ILE A 74 4.59 -19.05 7.19
N GLY A 75 5.92 -19.22 7.19
CA GLY A 75 6.81 -18.36 6.44
C GLY A 75 6.53 -18.39 4.93
N SER A 76 6.25 -19.57 4.38
CA SER A 76 5.93 -19.74 2.95
C SER A 76 4.58 -19.12 2.61
N CYS A 77 3.55 -19.35 3.44
CA CYS A 77 2.25 -18.70 3.30
C CYS A 77 2.39 -17.17 3.43
N LEU A 78 3.20 -16.68 4.37
CA LEU A 78 3.39 -15.24 4.52
C LEU A 78 3.99 -14.60 3.27
N LEU A 79 5.02 -15.23 2.68
CA LEU A 79 5.62 -14.72 1.46
C LEU A 79 4.60 -14.67 0.31
N GLU A 80 3.78 -15.71 0.17
CA GLU A 80 2.70 -15.74 -0.81
C GLU A 80 1.65 -14.65 -0.55
N PHE A 81 1.24 -14.49 0.71
CA PHE A 81 0.30 -13.45 1.13
C PHE A 81 0.83 -12.06 0.78
N LEU A 82 2.07 -11.76 1.13
CA LEU A 82 2.69 -10.46 0.86
C LEU A 82 2.76 -10.19 -0.64
N SER A 83 3.17 -11.19 -1.44
CA SER A 83 3.20 -11.09 -2.90
C SER A 83 1.82 -10.77 -3.49
N ARG A 84 0.78 -11.48 -3.04
CA ARG A 84 -0.60 -11.27 -3.48
C ARG A 84 -1.15 -9.91 -3.06
N ILE A 85 -0.96 -9.53 -1.80
CA ILE A 85 -1.58 -8.31 -1.28
C ILE A 85 -0.93 -7.05 -1.84
N TYR A 86 0.39 -7.01 -2.06
CA TYR A 86 1.05 -5.89 -2.73
C TYR A 86 0.74 -5.78 -4.22
N SER A 87 0.17 -6.84 -4.80
CA SER A 87 -0.36 -6.84 -6.16
C SER A 87 -1.85 -6.45 -6.22
N SER A 88 -2.53 -6.37 -5.07
CA SER A 88 -3.94 -6.00 -4.97
C SER A 88 -4.13 -4.48 -5.09
N PRO A 89 -5.22 -3.99 -5.73
CA PRO A 89 -5.50 -2.55 -5.84
C PRO A 89 -5.54 -1.81 -4.51
N LEU A 90 -6.10 -2.44 -3.46
CA LEU A 90 -6.16 -1.87 -2.11
C LEU A 90 -4.87 -2.10 -1.30
N GLY A 91 -3.96 -2.93 -1.81
CA GLY A 91 -2.64 -3.19 -1.21
C GLY A 91 -1.76 -1.95 -1.12
N MET A 92 -2.09 -0.89 -1.86
CA MET A 92 -1.38 0.38 -1.81
C MET A 92 -1.32 1.00 -0.40
N ILE A 93 -2.31 0.73 0.45
CA ILE A 93 -2.32 1.17 1.86
C ILE A 93 -1.14 0.59 2.62
N LEU A 94 -0.74 -0.64 2.29
CA LEU A 94 0.29 -1.35 3.02
C LEU A 94 1.66 -0.71 2.83
N PHE A 95 1.91 0.04 1.75
CA PHE A 95 3.17 0.79 1.62
C PHE A 95 3.36 1.90 2.65
N LYS A 96 2.30 2.33 3.34
CA LYS A 96 2.39 3.27 4.47
C LYS A 96 2.59 2.56 5.81
N ASN A 97 2.67 1.23 5.80
CA ASN A 97 2.69 0.38 6.98
C ASN A 97 3.82 -0.67 6.89
N LEU A 98 4.71 -0.73 7.88
CA LEU A 98 5.55 -1.92 8.07
C LEU A 98 4.75 -2.94 8.86
N LEU A 99 4.45 -4.08 8.24
CA LEU A 99 3.84 -5.21 8.92
C LEU A 99 4.95 -6.07 9.51
N LEU A 100 4.93 -6.30 10.82
CA LEU A 100 5.82 -7.27 11.45
C LEU A 100 5.00 -8.42 11.99
N PHE A 101 5.44 -9.63 11.67
CA PHE A 101 4.73 -10.85 12.00
C PHE A 101 5.47 -11.61 13.08
N TYR A 102 4.74 -12.02 14.12
CA TYR A 102 5.30 -12.75 15.25
C TYR A 102 4.45 -13.98 15.54
N GLU A 103 5.08 -15.14 15.53
CA GLU A 103 4.46 -16.39 15.98
C GLU A 103 4.43 -16.39 17.52
N ALA A 104 3.23 -16.29 18.09
CA ALA A 104 3.01 -16.25 19.52
C ALA A 104 2.91 -17.68 20.08
N PRO A 105 3.36 -17.91 21.33
CA PRO A 105 3.18 -19.20 21.98
C PRO A 105 1.69 -19.59 22.10
N PRO A 106 1.38 -20.89 22.05
CA PRO A 106 0.01 -21.37 22.21
C PRO A 106 -0.57 -20.89 23.57
N ASN A 107 -1.84 -20.48 23.57
CA ASN A 107 -2.60 -19.93 24.71
C ASN A 107 -2.32 -18.47 25.11
N SER A 108 -1.57 -17.71 24.32
CA SER A 108 -1.52 -16.25 24.46
C SER A 108 -2.83 -15.58 23.98
N SER A 109 -3.04 -14.29 24.21
CA SER A 109 -4.14 -13.51 23.58
C SER A 109 -3.64 -12.78 22.33
N SER A 110 -4.39 -12.80 21.23
CA SER A 110 -3.99 -12.08 20.01
C SER A 110 -4.19 -10.60 20.23
N PHE A 111 -3.14 -9.80 20.03
CA PHE A 111 -3.24 -8.35 20.06
C PHE A 111 -2.57 -7.77 18.81
N ASN A 112 -3.16 -6.70 18.28
CA ASN A 112 -2.55 -5.91 17.24
C ASN A 112 -1.98 -4.66 17.89
N LEU A 113 -0.70 -4.37 17.65
CA LEU A 113 -0.08 -3.14 18.13
C LEU A 113 0.27 -2.24 16.93
N THR A 114 -0.35 -1.06 16.90
CA THR A 114 -0.12 -0.05 15.88
C THR A 114 0.69 1.09 16.49
N ILE A 115 1.93 1.27 16.03
CA ILE A 115 2.86 2.31 16.49
C ILE A 115 3.02 3.33 15.35
N PRO A 116 2.41 4.52 15.44
CA PRO A 116 2.62 5.57 14.45
C PRO A 116 4.03 6.16 14.61
N ILE A 117 4.83 6.15 13.54
CA ILE A 117 6.15 6.79 13.51
C ILE A 117 5.98 8.16 12.88
N SER A 118 6.21 9.21 13.68
CA SER A 118 6.10 10.58 13.18
C SER A 118 7.13 10.85 12.07
N ARG A 119 6.75 11.71 11.13
CA ARG A 119 7.65 12.14 10.05
C ARG A 119 8.93 12.80 10.57
N THR A 120 8.85 13.49 11.70
CA THR A 120 10.00 14.08 12.40
C THR A 120 11.02 13.01 12.79
N VAL A 121 10.57 11.88 13.35
CA VAL A 121 11.47 10.77 13.71
C VAL A 121 12.11 10.13 12.48
N ILE A 122 11.33 9.94 11.39
CA ILE A 122 11.87 9.38 10.14
C ILE A 122 12.91 10.32 9.52
N ASN A 123 12.65 11.62 9.53
CA ASN A 123 13.57 12.62 8.99
C ASN A 123 14.87 12.68 9.82
N LEU A 124 14.78 12.61 11.16
CA LEU A 124 15.95 12.54 12.04
C LEU A 124 16.82 11.31 11.76
N ILE A 125 16.21 10.14 11.55
CA ILE A 125 16.94 8.91 11.19
C ILE A 125 17.60 9.03 9.80
N ARG A 126 16.95 9.70 8.85
CA ARG A 126 17.48 9.90 7.48
C ARG A 126 18.51 11.02 7.38
N GLU A 127 18.48 12.01 8.27
CA GLU A 127 19.47 13.08 8.31
C GLU A 127 20.85 12.54 8.70
N GLU A 128 20.94 11.52 9.58
CA GLU A 128 22.20 10.81 9.86
C GLU A 128 22.80 10.11 8.62
N GLU A 129 21.99 9.69 7.63
CA GLU A 129 22.46 9.12 6.36
C GLU A 129 22.82 10.18 5.30
N ASN A 130 22.27 11.39 5.40
CA ASN A 130 22.45 12.46 4.40
C ASN A 130 23.55 13.48 4.76
N GLU A 131 24.08 13.48 5.98
CA GLU A 131 25.21 14.34 6.38
C GLU A 131 26.54 14.02 5.65
N MET A 132 26.57 13.00 4.77
CA MET A 132 27.67 12.79 3.83
C MET A 132 27.49 13.41 2.43
N ARG A 133 26.41 14.14 2.16
CA ARG A 133 26.23 14.84 0.87
C ARG A 133 25.67 16.25 1.05
N ASP A 134 26.55 17.15 1.45
CA ASP A 134 26.37 18.59 1.31
C ASP A 134 25.99 18.96 -0.14
N SER A 135 24.82 19.59 -0.33
CA SER A 135 24.76 20.97 -0.85
C SER A 135 23.32 21.46 -1.06
N ALA A 136 22.97 22.45 -0.24
CA ALA A 136 22.16 23.65 -0.49
C ALA A 136 20.99 23.58 -1.49
N SER A 137 19.76 23.52 -0.96
CA SER A 137 18.64 24.33 -1.48
C SER A 137 17.64 24.67 -0.36
N PRO A 138 16.94 25.83 -0.43
CA PRO A 138 16.18 26.36 0.69
C PRO A 138 14.84 25.63 0.89
N PRO A 139 14.29 25.60 2.11
CA PRO A 139 13.07 24.86 2.41
C PRO A 139 11.85 25.59 1.83
N VAL A 140 11.13 24.90 0.94
CA VAL A 140 9.84 25.36 0.41
C VAL A 140 8.79 25.26 1.52
N SER A 141 8.05 26.34 1.73
CA SER A 141 6.98 26.52 2.72
C SER A 141 5.95 25.38 2.74
N PRO A 142 5.41 24.99 3.92
CA PRO A 142 4.44 23.90 4.03
C PRO A 142 3.06 24.36 3.53
N GLN A 143 2.58 23.72 2.46
CA GLN A 143 1.21 23.90 1.98
C GLN A 143 0.20 23.27 2.95
N ARG A 144 -0.90 23.99 3.16
CA ARG A 144 -2.05 23.68 4.01
C ARG A 144 -2.67 22.29 3.72
N GLY A 145 -2.93 21.52 4.78
CA GLY A 145 -4.16 20.72 4.89
C GLY A 145 -4.15 19.24 4.53
N GLY A 146 -3.01 18.55 4.51
CA GLY A 146 -2.95 17.08 4.47
C GLY A 146 -2.35 16.56 5.76
N LEU A 147 -2.95 15.54 6.39
CA LEU A 147 -2.38 14.84 7.55
C LEU A 147 -0.88 14.57 7.28
N ASP A 148 -0.02 15.02 8.19
CA ASP A 148 1.40 14.68 8.22
C ASP A 148 1.58 13.17 8.11
N GLU A 149 1.91 12.68 6.91
CA GLU A 149 2.04 11.25 6.61
C GLU A 149 3.29 10.68 7.30
N GLY A 150 3.09 10.15 8.50
CA GLY A 150 4.02 9.25 9.17
C GLY A 150 3.94 7.83 8.59
N PHE A 151 5.03 7.08 8.72
CA PHE A 151 5.06 5.64 8.46
C PHE A 151 4.53 4.93 9.70
N THR A 152 3.77 3.85 9.54
CA THR A 152 3.16 3.15 10.69
C THR A 152 3.76 1.77 10.83
N LEU A 153 4.20 1.41 12.03
CA LEU A 153 4.58 0.04 12.35
C LEU A 153 3.35 -0.70 12.89
N ARG A 154 3.01 -1.85 12.30
CA ARG A 154 1.90 -2.72 12.71
C ARG A 154 2.45 -4.10 13.03
N ILE A 155 2.33 -4.49 14.29
CA ILE A 155 2.74 -5.81 14.76
C ILE A 155 1.51 -6.71 14.76
N VAL A 156 1.59 -7.80 13.99
CA VAL A 156 0.55 -8.81 13.77
C VAL A 156 1.02 -10.12 14.41
N LEU A 157 0.24 -10.63 15.36
CA LEU A 157 0.56 -11.85 16.10
C LEU A 157 -0.27 -13.03 15.58
N PHE A 158 0.40 -14.14 15.27
CA PHE A 158 -0.24 -15.41 14.90
C PHE A 158 -0.18 -16.39 16.05
N GLN A 159 -1.32 -16.96 16.42
CA GLN A 159 -1.40 -17.86 17.57
C GLN A 159 -1.58 -19.33 17.19
N ARG A 160 -1.98 -19.56 15.94
CA ARG A 160 -2.33 -20.87 15.42
C ARG A 160 -1.60 -21.07 14.12
N SER A 161 -1.33 -22.34 13.85
CA SER A 161 -1.00 -22.82 12.52
C SER A 161 -1.88 -24.02 12.27
N PHE A 162 -2.19 -24.26 11.01
CA PHE A 162 -2.98 -25.39 10.55
C PHE A 162 -2.05 -26.25 9.69
N PRO A 163 -1.37 -27.25 10.28
CA PRO A 163 -0.41 -28.08 9.56
C PRO A 163 -1.07 -28.77 8.36
N ASP A 164 -0.41 -28.78 7.21
CA ASP A 164 -0.92 -29.36 5.95
C ASP A 164 -2.16 -28.65 5.38
N HIS A 165 -2.55 -27.50 5.93
CA HIS A 165 -3.68 -26.70 5.47
C HIS A 165 -3.23 -25.27 5.08
N PRO A 166 -2.47 -25.12 3.98
CA PRO A 166 -1.89 -23.83 3.58
C PRO A 166 -2.95 -22.75 3.30
N LYS A 167 -4.13 -23.12 2.78
CA LYS A 167 -5.24 -22.17 2.58
C LYS A 167 -5.79 -21.61 3.90
N ALA A 168 -5.87 -22.43 4.95
CA ALA A 168 -6.31 -21.98 6.26
C ALA A 168 -5.25 -21.07 6.90
N ASN A 169 -3.97 -21.40 6.77
CA ASN A 169 -2.86 -20.52 7.18
C ASN A 169 -2.89 -19.17 6.45
N MET A 170 -3.10 -19.17 5.14
CA MET A 170 -3.28 -17.96 4.33
C MET A 170 -4.49 -17.14 4.79
N GLY A 171 -5.63 -17.79 5.03
CA GLY A 171 -6.84 -17.15 5.52
C GLY A 171 -6.63 -16.51 6.89
N MET A 172 -5.90 -17.18 7.79
CA MET A 172 -5.55 -16.65 9.11
C MET A 172 -4.67 -15.40 8.98
N ILE A 173 -3.63 -15.44 8.15
CA ILE A 173 -2.75 -14.29 7.91
C ILE A 173 -3.56 -13.09 7.40
N ALA A 174 -4.39 -13.32 6.37
CA ALA A 174 -5.24 -12.28 5.79
C ALA A 174 -6.23 -11.71 6.80
N TYR A 175 -6.86 -12.57 7.60
CA TYR A 175 -7.80 -12.17 8.64
C TYR A 175 -7.15 -11.28 9.70
N GLU A 176 -5.98 -11.67 10.22
CA GLU A 176 -5.31 -10.88 11.27
C GLU A 176 -4.82 -9.53 10.76
N VAL A 177 -4.29 -9.49 9.53
CA VAL A 177 -3.94 -8.20 8.89
C VAL A 177 -5.20 -7.35 8.72
N ALA A 178 -6.29 -7.90 8.20
CA ALA A 178 -7.54 -7.16 7.99
C ALA A 178 -8.11 -6.63 9.30
N ARG A 179 -8.11 -7.47 10.35
CA ARG A 179 -8.55 -7.12 11.70
C ARG A 179 -7.72 -5.97 12.25
N SER A 180 -6.41 -5.96 12.00
CA SER A 180 -5.53 -4.87 12.43
C SER A 180 -5.96 -3.53 11.84
N PHE A 181 -6.37 -3.48 10.56
CA PHE A 181 -6.83 -2.25 9.90
C PHE A 181 -8.29 -1.89 10.24
N ALA A 182 -9.12 -2.87 10.54
CA ALA A 182 -10.53 -2.67 10.87
C ALA A 182 -10.77 -2.19 12.30
N SER A 183 -9.84 -2.49 13.21
CA SER A 183 -9.97 -2.23 14.65
C SER A 183 -9.35 -0.92 15.14
N ASP A 184 -8.45 -0.30 14.36
CA ASP A 184 -7.76 0.94 14.76
C ASP A 184 -8.17 2.16 13.92
N ASP A 185 -8.29 3.32 14.55
CA ASP A 185 -8.74 4.56 13.90
C ASP A 185 -7.81 5.05 12.77
N LEU A 186 -6.52 4.75 12.84
CA LEU A 186 -5.57 5.12 11.79
C LEU A 186 -5.75 4.21 10.57
N GLY A 187 -5.91 2.90 10.79
CA GLY A 187 -6.22 1.91 9.77
C GLY A 187 -7.51 2.23 9.05
N ILE A 188 -8.58 2.51 9.80
CA ILE A 188 -9.87 2.93 9.23
C ILE A 188 -9.69 4.18 8.37
N ARG A 189 -8.99 5.22 8.86
CA ARG A 189 -8.74 6.43 8.06
C ARG A 189 -7.95 6.16 6.79
N GLN A 190 -6.92 5.31 6.86
CA GLN A 190 -6.12 4.92 5.69
C GLN A 190 -6.95 4.16 4.65
N ILE A 191 -7.84 3.26 5.09
CA ILE A 191 -8.78 2.55 4.21
C ILE A 191 -9.72 3.54 3.53
N LEU A 192 -10.38 4.42 4.28
CA LEU A 192 -11.36 5.35 3.75
C LEU A 192 -10.77 6.31 2.70
N GLN A 193 -9.47 6.60 2.74
CA GLN A 193 -8.79 7.48 1.77
C GLN A 193 -8.74 6.91 0.34
N ILE A 194 -8.87 5.59 0.18
CA ILE A 194 -8.73 4.95 -1.14
C ILE A 194 -10.04 4.35 -1.66
N LEU A 195 -11.08 4.32 -0.83
CA LEU A 195 -12.38 3.81 -1.21
C LEU A 195 -13.18 4.84 -2.02
N SER A 196 -14.07 4.34 -2.88
CA SER A 196 -15.08 5.18 -3.50
C SER A 196 -16.07 5.72 -2.46
N ASP A 197 -16.79 6.81 -2.75
CA ASP A 197 -17.77 7.40 -1.82
C ASP A 197 -18.84 6.41 -1.37
N VAL A 198 -19.26 5.51 -2.27
CA VAL A 198 -20.26 4.47 -1.98
C VAL A 198 -19.70 3.47 -0.98
N GLU A 199 -18.49 2.95 -1.22
CA GLU A 199 -17.83 1.99 -0.34
C GLU A 199 -17.46 2.62 1.00
N MET A 200 -17.02 3.88 1.00
CA MET A 200 -16.72 4.64 2.21
C MET A 200 -17.94 4.72 3.14
N ASN A 201 -19.11 5.05 2.58
CA ASN A 201 -20.36 5.15 3.33
C ASN A 201 -20.84 3.80 3.87
N LEU A 202 -20.58 2.71 3.14
CA LEU A 202 -20.87 1.37 3.58
C LEU A 202 -19.92 0.95 4.73
N PHE A 203 -18.62 1.12 4.53
CA PHE A 203 -17.57 0.71 5.48
C PHE A 203 -17.71 1.40 6.84
N LYS A 204 -18.10 2.68 6.87
CA LYS A 204 -18.36 3.43 8.10
C LYS A 204 -19.49 2.84 8.94
N LYS A 205 -20.47 2.18 8.33
CA LYS A 205 -21.65 1.59 9.01
C LYS A 205 -21.40 0.18 9.54
N MET A 206 -20.33 -0.46 9.10
CA MET A 206 -19.94 -1.81 9.55
C MET A 206 -19.29 -1.74 10.93
N ASP A 207 -19.49 -2.79 11.73
CA ASP A 207 -18.70 -3.06 12.93
C ASP A 207 -17.33 -3.68 12.56
N ILE A 208 -16.52 -3.99 13.57
CA ILE A 208 -15.16 -4.49 13.36
C ILE A 208 -15.16 -5.83 12.63
N ASP A 209 -16.09 -6.74 12.95
CA ASP A 209 -16.15 -8.07 12.35
C ASP A 209 -16.56 -7.99 10.88
N LEU A 210 -17.59 -7.20 10.57
CA LEU A 210 -18.04 -6.98 9.20
C LEU A 210 -16.96 -6.26 8.36
N ARG A 211 -16.26 -5.27 8.92
CA ARG A 211 -15.14 -4.61 8.25
C ARG A 211 -14.01 -5.58 7.95
N THR A 212 -13.67 -6.44 8.92
CA THR A 212 -12.60 -7.43 8.77
C THR A 212 -12.91 -8.39 7.63
N ASN A 213 -14.10 -9.00 7.64
CA ASN A 213 -14.53 -9.92 6.59
C ASN A 213 -14.56 -9.24 5.22
N TRP A 214 -15.12 -8.02 5.16
CA TRP A 214 -15.17 -7.23 3.94
C TRP A 214 -13.78 -6.94 3.38
N LEU A 215 -12.80 -6.59 4.21
CA LEU A 215 -11.43 -6.35 3.79
C LEU A 215 -10.75 -7.61 3.25
N VAL A 216 -10.93 -8.75 3.92
CA VAL A 216 -10.37 -10.03 3.48
C VAL A 216 -10.88 -10.40 2.07
N GLU A 217 -12.20 -10.26 1.85
CA GLU A 217 -12.80 -10.47 0.53
C GLU A 217 -12.26 -9.48 -0.50
N LYS A 218 -12.23 -8.19 -0.16
CA LYS A 218 -11.77 -7.12 -1.05
C LYS A 218 -10.29 -7.23 -1.41
N TRP A 219 -9.47 -7.80 -0.54
CA TRP A 219 -8.07 -8.10 -0.83
C TRP A 219 -7.87 -9.38 -1.64
N GLY A 220 -8.95 -10.14 -1.90
CA GLY A 220 -8.91 -11.34 -2.73
C GLY A 220 -8.51 -12.60 -1.96
N PHE A 221 -8.80 -12.66 -0.67
CA PHE A 221 -8.52 -13.82 0.20
C PHE A 221 -9.80 -14.52 0.69
N GLY A 222 -10.93 -14.32 0.01
CA GLY A 222 -12.23 -14.91 0.39
C GLY A 222 -12.19 -16.44 0.47
N ASP A 223 -11.62 -17.11 -0.54
CA ASP A 223 -11.50 -18.57 -0.55
C ASP A 223 -10.61 -19.10 0.58
N ASP A 224 -9.50 -18.40 0.85
CA ASP A 224 -8.57 -18.72 1.92
C ASP A 224 -9.25 -18.56 3.30
N PHE A 225 -10.09 -17.54 3.46
CA PHE A 225 -10.85 -17.30 4.68
C PHE A 225 -11.97 -18.32 4.90
N GLU A 226 -12.64 -18.77 3.85
CA GLU A 226 -13.59 -19.88 3.95
C GLU A 226 -12.91 -21.20 4.34
N ALA A 227 -11.67 -21.44 3.88
CA ALA A 227 -10.87 -22.57 4.34
C ALA A 227 -10.52 -22.45 5.83
N LEU A 228 -10.14 -21.26 6.30
CA LEU A 228 -9.91 -21.00 7.72
C LEU A 228 -11.15 -21.32 8.57
N LYS A 229 -12.34 -20.83 8.17
CA LYS A 229 -13.58 -21.08 8.93
C LYS A 229 -13.88 -22.56 9.07
N LYS A 230 -13.63 -23.35 8.02
CA LYS A 230 -13.83 -24.81 8.05
C LYS A 230 -12.90 -25.48 9.05
N GLU A 231 -11.63 -25.11 9.07
CA GLU A 231 -10.67 -25.67 10.02
C GLU A 231 -10.91 -25.21 11.46
N MET A 232 -11.40 -23.98 11.67
CA MET A 232 -11.79 -23.55 13.02
C MET A 232 -12.99 -24.33 13.54
N ALA A 233 -13.97 -24.62 12.68
CA ALA A 233 -15.15 -25.41 13.05
C ALA A 233 -14.83 -26.90 13.32
N SER A 234 -13.83 -27.47 12.64
CA SER A 234 -13.39 -28.85 12.88
C SER A 234 -12.66 -29.02 14.22
N VAL A 235 -11.88 -27.99 14.61
CA VAL A 235 -11.13 -27.96 15.87
C VAL A 235 -12.05 -27.74 17.08
N GLU A 236 -13.13 -26.97 16.96
CA GLU A 236 -14.09 -26.73 18.06
C GLU A 236 -15.07 -27.89 18.29
N GLY A 237 -15.19 -28.81 17.33
CA GLY A 237 -16.02 -30.01 17.44
C GLY A 237 -15.28 -31.28 17.90
N SER A 238 -13.98 -31.16 18.20
CA SER A 238 -13.07 -32.24 18.64
C SER A 238 -12.78 -32.15 20.14
#